data_AF-A0AA42BJP9-F1
#
_entry.id   AF-A0AA42BJP9-F1
#
_cell.length_a   1.000
_cell.length_b   1.000
_cell.length_c   1.000
_cell.angle_alpha   90.00
_cell.angle_beta   90.00
_cell.angle_gamma   90.00
#
_symmetry.space_group_name_H-M   'P 1'
#
loop_
_entity.id
_entity.type
_entity.pdbx_description
1 polymer ?
#
loop_
_entity_poly.entity_id
_entity_poly.type
_entity_poly.pdbx_seq_one_letter_code
_entity_poly.pdbx_strand_id
1 'polypeptide(L)'
;MQPLQRFALEKHSGPYERWPMRTRVIVDGTSHPTLTIPGYELLRQYQTDLGFVLITSYDCPFEEAVSVTLVAPDLSRAISTGTIGAAYYTFWLDDVEWLDANHFRLTCEGAVGDWLITLRARHIPVLSPAVFIKRRVAPPVEPAV
;
A
#
# COMPACT_ATOMS: atom_id res chain seq x y z
N MET A 1 -7.94 2.48 -13.75
CA MET A 1 -7.92 1.78 -12.44
C MET A 1 -9.35 1.49 -12.01
N GLN A 2 -9.58 0.39 -11.32
CA GLN A 2 -10.90 0.04 -10.79
C GLN A 2 -10.76 -0.39 -9.32
N PRO A 3 -11.47 0.27 -8.37
CA PRO A 3 -11.65 -0.27 -7.03
C PRO A 3 -12.30 -1.65 -7.15
N LEU A 4 -11.89 -2.57 -6.27
CA LEU A 4 -12.45 -3.92 -6.26
C LEU A 4 -12.61 -4.42 -4.82
N GLN A 5 -13.32 -5.54 -4.65
CA GLN A 5 -13.36 -6.27 -3.39
C GLN A 5 -13.16 -7.76 -3.69
N ARG A 6 -11.91 -8.21 -3.53
CA ARG A 6 -11.48 -9.57 -3.87
C ARG A 6 -10.48 -10.11 -2.86
N PHE A 7 -9.64 -9.23 -2.33
CA PHE A 7 -8.57 -9.57 -1.42
C PHE A 7 -8.97 -9.29 0.03
N ALA A 8 -8.45 -10.12 0.92
CA ALA A 8 -8.41 -9.91 2.36
C ALA A 8 -7.06 -10.41 2.91
N LEU A 9 -6.80 -10.18 4.19
CA LEU A 9 -5.61 -10.67 4.89
C LEU A 9 -6.01 -11.67 5.97
N GLU A 10 -5.21 -12.72 6.13
CA GLU A 10 -5.36 -13.63 7.28
C GLU A 10 -5.27 -12.83 8.60
N LYS A 11 -6.18 -13.16 9.53
CA LYS A 11 -6.19 -12.52 10.85
C LYS A 11 -5.19 -13.22 11.76
N HIS A 12 -4.45 -12.42 12.53
CA HIS A 12 -3.51 -12.92 13.53
C HIS A 12 -4.14 -12.82 14.92
N SER A 13 -3.78 -13.76 15.79
CA SER A 13 -4.26 -13.83 17.16
C SER A 13 -3.11 -14.08 18.12
N GLY A 14 -3.24 -13.63 19.36
CA GLY A 14 -2.18 -13.71 20.37
C GLY A 14 -1.27 -12.49 20.36
N PRO A 15 -0.13 -12.53 21.07
CA PRO A 15 0.75 -11.38 21.27
C PRO A 15 1.29 -10.80 19.95
N TYR A 16 1.20 -9.47 19.80
CA TYR A 16 1.58 -8.74 18.58
C TYR A 16 3.05 -9.00 18.19
N GLU A 17 3.95 -9.16 19.15
CA GLU A 17 5.38 -9.38 18.95
C GLU A 17 5.69 -10.73 18.26
N ARG A 18 4.71 -11.63 18.21
CA ARG A 18 4.84 -12.94 17.55
C ARG A 18 4.25 -12.95 16.15
N TRP A 19 3.59 -11.87 15.73
CA TRP A 19 2.96 -11.81 14.42
C TRP A 19 4.03 -11.73 13.33
N PRO A 20 3.83 -12.44 12.19
CA PRO A 20 4.80 -12.43 11.11
C PRO A 20 4.79 -11.07 10.40
N MET A 21 5.96 -10.55 10.04
CA MET A 21 6.08 -9.25 9.33
C MET A 21 5.31 -9.16 8.00
N ARG A 22 4.90 -10.30 7.44
CA ARG A 22 4.10 -10.41 6.23
C ARG A 22 2.90 -11.32 6.49
N THR A 23 1.74 -10.88 6.02
CA THR A 23 0.48 -11.62 6.16
C THR A 23 0.12 -12.30 4.86
N ARG A 24 -0.41 -13.52 4.97
CA ARG A 24 -0.91 -14.25 3.81
C ARG A 24 -2.18 -13.59 3.28
N VAL A 25 -2.26 -13.50 1.95
CA VAL A 25 -3.39 -12.93 1.24
C VAL A 25 -4.47 -13.99 1.07
N ILE A 26 -5.71 -13.62 1.33
CA ILE A 26 -6.91 -14.37 0.98
C ILE A 26 -7.45 -13.80 -0.32
N VAL A 27 -7.76 -14.65 -1.29
CA VAL A 27 -8.28 -14.29 -2.61
C VAL A 27 -9.62 -14.99 -2.79
N ASP A 28 -10.68 -14.21 -3.04
CA ASP A 28 -12.03 -14.76 -3.25
C ASP A 28 -12.47 -15.69 -2.09
N GLY A 29 -12.11 -15.31 -0.86
CA GLY A 29 -12.41 -16.07 0.36
C GLY A 29 -11.49 -17.26 0.66
N THR A 30 -10.50 -17.55 -0.19
CA THR A 30 -9.57 -18.68 0.01
C THR A 30 -8.14 -18.20 0.25
N SER A 31 -7.47 -18.73 1.28
CA SER A 31 -6.05 -18.41 1.55
C SER A 31 -5.16 -18.79 0.36
N HIS A 32 -4.39 -17.81 -0.13
CA HIS A 32 -3.44 -18.05 -1.22
C HIS A 32 -2.26 -18.91 -0.70
N PRO A 33 -1.81 -19.93 -1.45
CA PRO A 33 -0.81 -20.87 -0.95
C PRO A 33 0.52 -20.21 -0.55
N THR A 34 0.94 -19.17 -1.28
CA THR A 34 2.28 -18.58 -1.14
C THR A 34 2.31 -17.05 -1.09
N LEU A 35 1.21 -16.36 -1.39
CA LEU A 35 1.24 -14.91 -1.54
C LEU A 35 1.14 -14.26 -0.17
N THR A 36 2.20 -13.56 0.23
CA THR A 36 2.24 -12.78 1.46
C THR A 36 2.61 -11.34 1.15
N ILE A 37 2.06 -10.38 1.89
CA ILE A 37 2.35 -8.95 1.75
C ILE A 37 2.57 -8.30 3.13
N PRO A 38 3.27 -7.16 3.21
CA PRO A 38 3.39 -6.38 4.45
C PRO A 38 2.02 -5.93 5.00
N GLY A 39 1.93 -5.76 6.32
CA GLY A 39 0.73 -5.28 7.02
C GLY A 39 -0.21 -6.39 7.49
N TYR A 40 -1.15 -6.02 8.35
CA TYR A 40 -2.16 -6.87 8.99
C TYR A 40 -3.59 -6.48 8.60
N GLU A 41 -3.80 -5.23 8.20
CA GLU A 41 -5.08 -4.74 7.69
C GLU A 41 -4.97 -4.33 6.22
N LEU A 42 -5.98 -4.67 5.43
CA LEU A 42 -6.11 -4.24 4.04
C LEU A 42 -7.03 -3.02 3.98
N LEU A 43 -6.47 -1.86 3.63
CA LEU A 43 -7.15 -0.57 3.64
C LEU A 43 -7.83 -0.26 2.30
N ARG A 44 -7.12 -0.51 1.19
CA ARG A 44 -7.61 -0.29 -0.18
C ARG A 44 -7.05 -1.33 -1.14
N GLN A 45 -7.79 -1.59 -2.21
CA GLN A 45 -7.38 -2.53 -3.26
C GLN A 45 -7.87 -2.06 -4.63
N TYR A 46 -7.00 -2.13 -5.63
CA TYR A 46 -7.27 -1.65 -6.98
C TYR A 46 -6.74 -2.61 -8.03
N GLN A 47 -7.45 -2.70 -9.16
CA GLN A 47 -6.98 -3.35 -10.37
C GLN A 47 -6.39 -2.31 -11.32
N THR A 48 -5.23 -2.66 -11.86
CA THR A 48 -4.46 -1.87 -12.84
C THR A 48 -4.00 -2.77 -13.97
N ASP A 49 -3.50 -2.17 -15.05
CA ASP A 49 -2.93 -2.94 -16.17
C ASP A 49 -1.64 -3.69 -15.79
N LEU A 50 -1.00 -3.30 -14.68
CA LEU A 50 0.21 -3.93 -14.15
C LEU A 50 -0.08 -5.06 -13.15
N GLY A 51 -1.34 -5.26 -12.76
CA GLY A 51 -1.76 -6.18 -11.72
C GLY A 51 -2.57 -5.48 -10.62
N PHE A 52 -2.42 -5.94 -9.38
CA PHE A 52 -3.22 -5.46 -8.26
C PHE A 52 -2.39 -4.58 -7.34
N VAL A 53 -2.94 -3.43 -6.93
CA VAL A 53 -2.37 -2.59 -5.89
C VAL A 53 -3.12 -2.85 -4.60
N LEU A 54 -2.41 -3.30 -3.57
CA LEU A 54 -2.93 -3.55 -2.24
C LEU A 54 -2.27 -2.57 -1.27
N ILE A 55 -3.08 -1.80 -0.54
CA ILE A 55 -2.62 -0.83 0.44
C ILE A 55 -2.98 -1.35 1.82
N THR A 56 -1.99 -1.48 2.69
CA THR A 56 -2.10 -2.13 4.00
C THR A 56 -1.52 -1.27 5.12
N SER A 57 -1.96 -1.51 6.34
CA SER A 57 -1.36 -0.99 7.57
C SER A 57 -1.00 -2.14 8.53
N TYR A 58 -0.17 -1.82 9.51
CA TYR A 58 0.25 -2.74 10.58
C TYR A 58 -0.62 -2.64 11.83
N ASP A 59 -1.67 -1.81 11.85
CA ASP A 59 -2.60 -1.67 13.00
C ASP A 59 -1.84 -1.60 14.34
N CYS A 60 -0.80 -0.76 14.40
CA CYS A 60 0.13 -0.66 15.51
C CYS A 60 0.09 0.78 16.06
N PRO A 61 -0.27 0.99 17.34
CA PRO A 61 -0.45 2.33 17.88
C PRO A 61 0.86 3.13 18.04
N PHE A 62 2.02 2.47 17.99
CA PHE A 62 3.32 3.10 18.29
C PHE A 62 4.11 3.53 17.05
N GLU A 63 3.93 2.83 15.93
CA GLU A 63 4.63 3.09 14.66
C GLU A 63 3.76 2.54 13.53
N GLU A 64 2.70 3.26 13.19
CA GLU A 64 1.83 2.85 12.09
C GLU A 64 2.44 3.27 10.76
N ALA A 65 2.56 2.32 9.85
CA ALA A 65 3.09 2.52 8.51
C ALA A 65 2.09 2.04 7.47
N VAL A 66 1.97 2.80 6.38
CA VAL A 66 1.16 2.43 5.21
C VAL A 66 2.06 1.78 4.18
N SER A 67 1.78 0.55 3.80
CA SER A 67 2.49 -0.16 2.74
C SER A 67 1.66 -0.23 1.47
N VAL A 68 2.29 0.01 0.33
CA VAL A 68 1.71 -0.12 -1.00
C VAL A 68 2.41 -1.26 -1.71
N THR A 69 1.70 -2.36 -1.94
CA THR A 69 2.22 -3.54 -2.62
C THR A 69 1.59 -3.69 -4.00
N LEU A 70 2.42 -3.77 -5.04
CA LEU A 70 2.01 -4.21 -6.37
C LEU A 70 2.14 -5.73 -6.47
N VAL A 71 1.06 -6.41 -6.79
CA VAL A 71 0.96 -7.86 -6.95
C VAL A 71 0.77 -8.20 -8.43
N ALA A 72 1.38 -9.30 -8.87
CA ALA A 72 1.28 -9.74 -10.25
C ALA A 72 -0.17 -10.07 -10.66
N PRO A 73 -0.58 -9.86 -11.93
CA PRO A 73 -1.93 -10.17 -12.40
C PRO A 73 -2.33 -11.64 -12.22
N ASP A 74 -1.36 -12.54 -12.29
CA ASP A 74 -1.51 -13.99 -12.09
C ASP A 74 -1.42 -14.43 -10.61
N LEU A 75 -1.28 -13.47 -9.69
CA LEU A 75 -1.14 -13.68 -8.25
C LEU A 75 0.08 -14.51 -7.82
N SER A 76 1.03 -14.75 -8.73
CA SER A 76 2.22 -15.57 -8.47
C SER A 76 3.13 -14.98 -7.40
N ARG A 77 3.16 -13.64 -7.27
CA ARG A 77 4.04 -12.94 -6.32
C ARG A 77 3.62 -11.49 -6.07
N ALA A 78 4.07 -10.97 -4.92
CA ALA A 78 4.24 -9.52 -4.73
C ALA A 78 5.44 -9.05 -5.56
N ILE A 79 5.22 -8.13 -6.49
CA ILE A 79 6.24 -7.61 -7.41
C ILE A 79 7.13 -6.59 -6.70
N SER A 80 6.52 -5.62 -6.02
CA SER A 80 7.23 -4.50 -5.40
C SER A 80 6.41 -3.96 -4.23
N THR A 81 7.08 -3.41 -3.23
CA THR A 81 6.42 -2.75 -2.10
C THR A 81 7.19 -1.50 -1.72
N GLY A 82 6.46 -0.41 -1.53
CA GLY A 82 6.96 0.79 -0.87
C GLY A 82 6.18 1.03 0.42
N THR A 83 6.84 1.54 1.45
CA THR A 83 6.24 1.81 2.75
C THR A 83 6.44 3.26 3.15
N ILE A 84 5.37 3.89 3.60
CA ILE A 84 5.36 5.19 4.26
C ILE A 84 5.37 4.90 5.76
N GLY A 85 6.44 5.28 6.43
CA GLY A 85 6.62 5.07 7.86
C GLY A 85 7.86 5.83 8.35
N ALA A 86 7.88 6.16 9.64
CA ALA A 86 9.00 6.77 10.32
C ALA A 86 8.89 6.51 11.82
N ALA A 87 10.03 6.34 12.48
CA ALA A 87 10.07 6.12 13.91
C ALA A 87 9.37 7.26 14.66
N TYR A 88 8.51 6.90 15.61
CA TYR A 88 7.71 7.83 16.44
C TYR A 88 6.69 8.68 15.67
N TYR A 89 6.34 8.28 14.45
CA TYR A 89 5.22 8.85 13.69
C TYR A 89 4.19 7.76 13.40
N THR A 90 2.93 8.18 13.34
CA THR A 90 1.80 7.32 13.02
C THR A 90 1.18 7.80 11.71
N PHE A 91 1.05 6.91 10.73
CA PHE A 91 0.50 7.20 9.42
C PHE A 91 -0.81 6.45 9.22
N TRP A 92 -1.92 7.11 9.55
CA TRP A 92 -3.26 6.64 9.23
C TRP A 92 -3.62 7.08 7.81
N LEU A 93 -3.92 6.12 6.93
CA LEU A 93 -4.34 6.46 5.57
C LEU A 93 -5.69 7.19 5.60
N ASP A 94 -5.71 8.40 5.05
CA ASP A 94 -6.92 9.21 4.94
C ASP A 94 -7.57 8.99 3.56
N ASP A 95 -6.90 9.45 2.50
CA ASP A 95 -7.42 9.35 1.12
C ASP A 95 -6.42 8.78 0.12
N VAL A 96 -6.98 8.23 -0.96
CA VAL A 96 -6.25 7.72 -2.12
C VAL A 96 -6.83 8.32 -3.39
N GLU A 97 -6.16 9.32 -3.93
CA GLU A 97 -6.59 10.02 -5.14
C GLU A 97 -5.77 9.56 -6.35
N TRP A 98 -6.41 8.90 -7.31
CA TRP A 98 -5.75 8.54 -8.56
C TRP A 98 -5.65 9.74 -9.51
N LEU A 99 -4.45 9.99 -10.03
CA LEU A 99 -4.19 11.06 -10.98
C LEU A 99 -4.28 10.57 -12.42
N ASP A 100 -3.78 9.36 -12.66
CA ASP A 100 -3.83 8.66 -13.94
C ASP A 100 -3.61 7.15 -13.73
N ALA A 101 -3.45 6.37 -14.80
CA ALA A 101 -3.27 4.91 -14.74
C ALA A 101 -2.06 4.44 -13.91
N ASN A 102 -1.04 5.28 -13.76
CA ASN A 102 0.25 4.94 -13.16
C ASN A 102 0.56 5.78 -11.92
N HIS A 103 -0.21 6.82 -11.63
CA HIS A 103 0.06 7.74 -10.53
C HIS A 103 -1.16 7.92 -9.63
N PHE A 104 -0.92 7.89 -8.33
CA PHE A 104 -1.91 8.26 -7.33
C PHE A 104 -1.24 8.92 -6.13
N ARG A 105 -2.04 9.64 -5.34
CA ARG A 105 -1.62 10.33 -4.14
C ARG A 105 -2.18 9.59 -2.94
N LEU A 106 -1.39 9.54 -1.88
CA LEU A 106 -1.85 9.16 -0.55
C LEU A 106 -1.76 10.37 0.36
N THR A 107 -2.82 10.62 1.11
CA THR A 107 -2.80 11.52 2.27
C THR A 107 -2.88 10.68 3.53
N CYS A 108 -2.29 11.19 4.61
CA CYS A 108 -2.42 10.59 5.92
C CYS A 108 -2.97 11.62 6.89
N GLU A 109 -3.79 11.19 7.84
CA GLU A 109 -4.41 12.08 8.82
C GLU A 109 -3.33 12.85 9.60
N GLY A 110 -3.50 14.17 9.71
CA GLY A 110 -2.57 15.04 10.44
C GLY A 110 -1.20 15.25 9.76
N ALA A 111 -0.92 14.62 8.62
CA ALA A 111 0.33 14.82 7.90
C ALA A 111 0.28 16.07 7.00
N VAL A 112 1.35 16.87 7.04
CA VAL A 112 1.51 17.99 6.10
C VAL A 112 2.05 17.48 4.77
N GLY A 113 1.26 17.68 3.71
CA GLY A 113 1.57 17.26 2.34
C GLY A 113 0.95 15.92 1.98
N ASP A 114 1.47 15.32 0.92
CA ASP A 114 1.01 14.02 0.41
C ASP A 114 2.20 13.15 -0.05
N TRP A 115 1.89 11.92 -0.44
CA TRP A 115 2.85 11.01 -1.06
C TRP A 115 2.40 10.70 -2.47
N LEU A 116 3.21 11.09 -3.46
CA LEU A 116 3.03 10.67 -4.83
C LEU A 116 3.56 9.25 -5.00
N ILE A 117 2.66 8.37 -5.41
CA ILE A 117 2.97 6.98 -5.73
C ILE A 117 3.02 6.84 -7.23
N THR A 118 4.09 6.21 -7.73
CA THR A 118 4.30 5.94 -9.15
C THR A 118 4.43 4.43 -9.37
N LEU A 119 3.54 3.89 -10.20
CA LEU A 119 3.60 2.53 -10.72
C LEU A 119 4.37 2.56 -12.03
N ARG A 120 5.62 2.11 -11.99
CA ARG A 120 6.48 2.07 -13.17
C ARG A 120 6.28 0.75 -13.91
N ALA A 121 5.85 0.83 -15.17
CA ALA A 121 5.79 -0.33 -16.06
C ALA A 121 7.18 -0.86 -16.45
N ARG A 122 7.21 -2.10 -16.95
CA ARG A 122 8.43 -2.72 -17.50
C ARG A 122 8.77 -2.08 -18.85
N HIS A 123 9.68 -1.11 -18.86
CA HIS A 123 10.22 -0.54 -20.09
C HIS A 123 11.52 -1.21 -20.55
N ILE A 124 12.11 -2.10 -19.74
CA ILE A 124 13.33 -2.86 -20.05
C ILE A 124 13.07 -4.33 -19.73
N PRO A 125 13.41 -5.30 -20.61
CA PRO A 125 13.12 -6.72 -20.42
C PRO A 125 13.68 -7.34 -19.14
N VAL A 126 14.57 -6.71 -18.39
CA VAL A 126 15.14 -7.31 -17.16
C VAL A 126 14.53 -6.72 -15.89
N LEU A 127 13.78 -5.62 -15.99
CA LEU A 127 13.21 -4.94 -14.83
C LEU A 127 11.76 -5.34 -14.61
N SER A 128 11.45 -5.80 -13.39
CA SER A 128 10.05 -5.94 -12.99
C SER A 128 9.39 -4.55 -12.86
N PRO A 129 8.05 -4.47 -12.99
CA PRO A 129 7.31 -3.30 -12.56
C PRO A 129 7.65 -2.93 -11.12
N ALA A 130 7.48 -1.67 -10.73
CA ALA A 130 7.87 -1.23 -9.39
C ALA A 130 6.97 -0.11 -8.85
N VAL A 131 6.88 -0.05 -7.53
CA VAL A 131 6.26 1.05 -6.79
C VAL A 131 7.35 2.01 -6.35
N PHE A 132 7.19 3.29 -6.67
CA PHE A 132 8.03 4.38 -6.15
C PHE A 132 7.17 5.32 -5.32
N ILE A 133 7.73 5.77 -4.21
CA ILE A 133 7.07 6.70 -3.29
C ILE A 133 7.92 7.96 -3.20
N LYS A 134 7.28 9.11 -3.40
CA LYS A 134 7.91 10.41 -3.22
C LYS A 134 7.02 11.29 -2.34
N ARG A 135 7.54 11.68 -1.17
CA ARG A 135 6.87 12.68 -0.33
C ARG A 135 6.87 14.04 -1.03
N ARG A 136 5.74 14.72 -1.00
CA ARG A 136 5.59 16.10 -1.47
C ARG A 136 5.00 16.92 -0.33
N VAL A 137 5.72 17.96 0.08
CA VAL A 137 5.20 18.90 1.06
C VAL A 137 4.46 19.97 0.26
N ALA A 138 3.16 20.15 0.51
CA ALA A 138 2.45 21.31 -0.01
C ALA A 138 3.09 22.57 0.61
N PRO A 139 3.27 23.67 -0.15
CA PRO A 139 3.65 24.93 0.47
C PRO A 139 2.60 25.30 1.53
N PRO A 140 2.99 25.90 2.66
CA PRO A 140 2.02 26.35 3.66
C PRO A 140 1.00 27.24 2.97
N VAL A 141 -0.29 26.89 3.09
CA VAL A 141 -1.38 27.77 2.69
C VAL A 141 -1.31 28.96 3.63
N GLU A 142 -0.90 30.11 3.12
CA GLU A 142 -1.01 31.36 3.87
C GLU A 142 -2.48 31.52 4.29
N PRO A 143 -2.77 31.82 5.56
CA PRO A 143 -4.14 32.06 5.98
C PRO A 143 -4.69 33.22 5.16
N ALA A 144 -5.85 33.02 4.54
CA ALA A 144 -6.59 34.09 3.89
C ALA A 144 -6.86 35.18 4.95
N VAL A 145 -6.36 36.38 4.68
CA VAL A 145 -6.47 37.58 5.51
C VAL A 145 -7.91 38.09 5.54
#